data_AF-Q02YZ8-F1
#
_entry.id   AF-Q02YZ8-F1
#
_cell.length_a   1.000
_cell.length_b   1.000
_cell.length_c   1.000
_cell.angle_alpha   90.00
_cell.angle_beta   90.00
_cell.angle_gamma   90.00
#
_symmetry.space_group_name_H-M   'P 1'
#
loop_
_entity.id
_entity.type
_entity.pdbx_description
1 polymer ?
#
loop_
_entity_poly.entity_id
_entity_poly.type
_entity_poly.pdbx_seq_one_letter_code
_entity_poly.pdbx_strand_id
1 'polypeptide(L)'
;MKKVLIIETNVNRYKGTDEATGLWLGESAEFIDEFQKCNIDYDVISPKGGLVPLDPRSMKYIDSSIWNIYESSDFADRAIRNTMRPEDINPKDYVAIYFTGGHGVMWDFPDNKKIQAIARVIYNDGGYLTSVYHGIAGLLNIKDENGKYLISGKKLQGSQLLRKELLARELLFLF
;
A
#
# COMPACT_ATOMS: atom_id res chain seq x y z
N MET A 1 15.60 -1.88 12.45
CA MET A 1 15.57 -1.01 11.25
C MET A 1 14.12 -0.62 11.02
N LYS A 2 13.83 0.61 10.61
CA LYS A 2 12.44 0.99 10.30
C LYS A 2 12.09 0.56 8.87
N LYS A 3 10.87 0.05 8.67
CA LYS A 3 10.38 -0.55 7.42
C LYS A 3 9.29 0.30 6.75
N VAL A 4 8.82 -0.12 5.58
CA VAL A 4 7.55 0.35 5.01
C VAL A 4 6.48 -0.74 5.05
N LEU A 5 5.25 -0.36 5.41
CA LEU A 5 4.10 -1.25 5.40
C LEU A 5 3.32 -1.07 4.09
N ILE A 6 3.21 -2.12 3.30
CA ILE A 6 2.47 -2.12 2.03
C ILE A 6 1.10 -2.75 2.25
N ILE A 7 0.06 -2.10 1.73
CA ILE A 7 -1.33 -2.55 1.84
C ILE A 7 -1.83 -3.00 0.48
N GLU A 8 -2.33 -4.24 0.41
CA GLU A 8 -2.88 -4.87 -0.80
C GLU A 8 -4.31 -5.36 -0.56
N THR A 9 -5.11 -5.44 -1.62
CA THR A 9 -6.53 -5.85 -1.53
C THR A 9 -6.67 -7.37 -1.46
N ASN A 10 -7.72 -7.87 -0.80
CA ASN A 10 -8.17 -9.26 -0.92
C ASN A 10 -9.38 -9.42 -1.87
N VAL A 11 -9.85 -8.34 -2.50
CA VAL A 11 -11.04 -8.36 -3.35
C VAL A 11 -10.66 -8.81 -4.76
N ASN A 12 -11.21 -9.95 -5.18
CA ASN A 12 -10.88 -10.61 -6.44
C ASN A 12 -11.92 -10.39 -7.56
N ARG A 13 -13.05 -9.72 -7.27
CA ARG A 13 -14.12 -9.45 -8.24
C ARG A 13 -14.76 -8.10 -7.98
N TYR A 14 -15.21 -7.47 -9.05
CA TYR A 14 -16.09 -6.32 -8.97
C TYR A 14 -17.38 -6.70 -8.24
N LYS A 15 -17.79 -5.90 -7.25
CA LYS A 15 -18.97 -6.22 -6.45
C LYS A 15 -20.21 -6.26 -7.33
N GLY A 16 -20.90 -7.40 -7.32
CA GLY A 16 -22.12 -7.61 -8.11
C GLY A 16 -21.89 -8.10 -9.54
N THR A 17 -20.66 -8.45 -9.91
CA THR A 17 -20.34 -9.05 -11.22
C THR A 17 -19.39 -10.25 -11.06
N ASP A 18 -19.20 -10.99 -12.15
CA ASP A 18 -18.17 -12.05 -12.23
C ASP A 18 -16.84 -11.55 -12.82
N GLU A 19 -16.72 -10.24 -13.09
CA GLU A 19 -15.50 -9.66 -13.62
C GLU A 19 -14.40 -9.66 -12.54
N ALA A 20 -13.25 -10.22 -12.87
CA ALA A 20 -12.11 -10.28 -11.98
C ALA A 20 -11.45 -8.90 -11.77
N THR A 21 -10.97 -8.68 -10.55
CA THR A 21 -10.08 -7.56 -10.20
C THR A 21 -9.10 -8.03 -9.12
N GLY A 22 -8.31 -7.12 -8.57
CA GLY A 22 -7.34 -7.41 -7.53
C GLY A 22 -6.34 -6.27 -7.40
N LEU A 23 -5.17 -6.60 -6.88
CA LEU A 23 -3.99 -5.77 -6.90
C LEU A 23 -3.59 -5.45 -8.35
N TRP A 24 -3.26 -4.19 -8.61
CA TRP A 24 -2.52 -3.85 -9.83
C TRP A 24 -1.03 -4.15 -9.64
N LEU A 25 -0.55 -5.27 -10.19
CA LEU A 25 0.78 -5.84 -9.84
C LEU A 25 1.93 -4.83 -9.87
N GLY A 26 2.02 -4.02 -10.93
CA GLY A 26 3.10 -3.04 -11.11
C GLY A 26 3.18 -2.03 -9.96
N GLU A 27 2.06 -1.68 -9.34
CA GLU A 27 2.03 -0.70 -8.24
C GLU A 27 2.70 -1.22 -6.96
N SER A 28 2.65 -2.54 -6.71
CA SER A 28 3.39 -3.13 -5.59
C SER A 28 4.83 -3.46 -5.98
N ALA A 29 5.02 -4.10 -7.14
CA ALA A 29 6.32 -4.56 -7.59
C ALA A 29 7.32 -3.42 -7.83
N GLU A 30 6.92 -2.35 -8.53
CA GLU A 30 7.78 -1.19 -8.78
C GLU A 30 8.15 -0.47 -7.48
N PHE A 31 7.21 -0.41 -6.52
CA PHE A 31 7.46 0.20 -5.22
C PHE A 31 8.50 -0.60 -4.43
N ILE A 32 8.36 -1.92 -4.39
CA ILE A 32 9.30 -2.81 -3.70
C ILE A 32 10.69 -2.74 -4.33
N ASP A 33 10.79 -2.77 -5.67
CA ASP A 33 12.07 -2.68 -6.39
C ASP A 33 12.86 -1.42 -5.98
N GLU A 34 12.20 -0.27 -5.88
CA GLU A 34 12.84 0.97 -5.46
C GLU A 34 13.28 0.99 -4.00
N PHE A 35 12.48 0.43 -3.12
CA PHE A 35 12.81 0.36 -1.70
C PHE A 35 13.97 -0.61 -1.43
N GLN A 36 14.00 -1.73 -2.15
CA GLN A 36 15.12 -2.68 -2.11
C GLN A 36 16.43 -2.03 -2.58
N LYS A 37 16.42 -1.19 -3.63
CA LYS A 37 17.60 -0.42 -4.06
C LYS A 37 18.15 0.53 -3.00
N CYS A 38 17.32 0.94 -2.04
CA CYS A 38 17.72 1.77 -0.90
C CYS A 38 17.96 1.00 0.40
N ASN A 39 17.99 -0.33 0.37
CA ASN A 39 18.14 -1.19 1.55
C ASN A 39 17.06 -0.92 2.63
N ILE A 40 15.85 -0.55 2.20
CA ILE A 40 14.71 -0.39 3.10
C ILE A 40 13.88 -1.67 3.01
N ASP A 41 13.70 -2.32 4.15
CA ASP A 41 12.86 -3.52 4.27
C ASP A 41 11.36 -3.14 4.28
N TYR A 42 10.52 -4.10 3.92
CA TYR A 42 9.08 -3.94 3.81
C TYR A 42 8.33 -5.10 4.46
N ASP A 43 7.10 -4.88 4.90
CA ASP A 43 6.13 -5.93 5.17
C ASP A 43 4.87 -5.66 4.35
N VAL A 44 4.14 -6.70 3.97
CA VAL A 44 2.90 -6.58 3.20
C VAL A 44 1.74 -7.13 4.02
N ILE A 45 0.67 -6.35 4.11
CA ILE A 45 -0.60 -6.79 4.70
C ILE A 45 -1.73 -6.65 3.71
N SER A 46 -2.77 -7.42 3.95
CA SER A 46 -4.07 -7.24 3.30
C SER A 46 -5.18 -7.24 4.36
N PRO A 47 -6.37 -6.68 4.09
CA PRO A 47 -7.48 -6.63 5.05
C PRO A 47 -7.78 -7.95 5.79
N LYS A 48 -7.55 -9.09 5.16
CA LYS A 48 -7.78 -10.44 5.70
C LYS A 48 -6.48 -11.23 5.91
N GLY A 49 -5.33 -10.69 5.51
CA GLY A 49 -4.09 -11.46 5.31
C GLY A 49 -4.23 -12.54 4.24
N GLY A 50 -3.18 -13.35 4.09
CA GLY A 50 -3.14 -14.48 3.17
C GLY A 50 -3.05 -14.04 1.70
N LEU A 51 -3.84 -14.70 0.85
CA LEU A 51 -3.75 -14.55 -0.61
C LEU A 51 -4.25 -13.19 -1.10
N VAL A 52 -3.43 -12.55 -1.93
CA VAL A 52 -3.78 -11.35 -2.70
C VAL A 52 -4.07 -11.74 -4.15
N PRO A 53 -5.29 -11.46 -4.67
CA PRO A 53 -5.61 -11.65 -6.07
C PRO A 53 -4.96 -10.57 -6.93
N LEU A 54 -4.51 -10.94 -8.13
CA LEU A 54 -4.05 -9.98 -9.13
C LEU A 54 -5.20 -9.57 -10.05
N ASP A 55 -5.25 -8.29 -10.41
CA ASP A 55 -6.11 -7.82 -11.48
C ASP A 55 -5.58 -8.35 -12.83
N PRO A 56 -6.34 -9.15 -13.58
CA PRO A 56 -5.83 -9.74 -14.83
C PRO A 56 -5.38 -8.69 -15.86
N ARG A 57 -5.92 -7.46 -15.77
CA ARG A 57 -5.56 -6.37 -16.69
C ARG A 57 -4.19 -5.79 -16.36
N SER A 58 -3.74 -5.82 -15.11
CA SER A 58 -2.42 -5.32 -14.75
C SER A 58 -1.31 -6.15 -15.39
N MET A 59 -1.57 -7.43 -15.68
CA MET A 59 -0.60 -8.32 -16.32
C MET A 59 -0.17 -7.87 -17.72
N LYS A 60 -0.95 -7.00 -18.38
CA LYS A 60 -0.62 -6.46 -19.71
C LYS A 60 0.43 -5.35 -19.68
N TYR A 61 0.73 -4.80 -18.51
CA TYR A 61 1.60 -3.64 -18.32
C TYR A 61 2.89 -3.99 -17.57
N ILE A 62 3.29 -5.26 -17.63
CA ILE A 62 4.49 -5.77 -16.96
C ILE A 62 5.71 -5.62 -17.87
N ASP A 63 6.79 -5.06 -17.34
CA ASP A 63 8.12 -5.07 -17.95
C ASP A 63 9.07 -6.05 -17.21
N SER A 64 10.33 -6.13 -17.67
CA SER A 64 11.31 -7.04 -17.07
C SER A 64 11.60 -6.75 -15.59
N SER A 65 11.49 -5.50 -15.15
CA SER A 65 11.73 -5.14 -13.73
C SER A 65 10.62 -5.68 -12.84
N ILE A 66 9.36 -5.53 -13.28
CA ILE A 66 8.19 -6.07 -12.57
C ILE A 66 8.24 -7.60 -12.56
N TRP A 67 8.62 -8.24 -13.68
CA TRP A 67 8.80 -9.70 -13.73
C TRP A 67 9.81 -10.19 -12.69
N ASN A 68 10.97 -9.54 -12.58
CA ASN A 68 12.00 -9.95 -11.61
C ASN A 68 11.50 -9.91 -10.16
N ILE A 69 10.72 -8.89 -9.79
CA ILE A 69 10.12 -8.81 -8.46
C ILE A 69 9.04 -9.88 -8.30
N TYR A 70 8.11 -9.99 -9.26
CA TYR A 70 7.00 -10.93 -9.21
C TYR A 70 7.44 -12.38 -9.09
N GLU A 71 8.53 -12.76 -9.76
CA GLU A 71 9.10 -14.11 -9.75
C GLU A 71 10.01 -14.36 -8.53
N SER A 72 10.35 -13.34 -7.76
CA SER A 72 11.15 -13.51 -6.55
C SER A 72 10.38 -14.33 -5.50
N SER A 73 11.09 -15.21 -4.81
CA SER A 73 10.50 -16.03 -3.73
C SER A 73 9.94 -15.17 -2.60
N ASP A 74 10.62 -14.07 -2.31
CA ASP A 74 10.25 -13.11 -1.28
C ASP A 74 8.90 -12.44 -1.57
N PHE A 75 8.73 -11.87 -2.77
CA PHE A 75 7.47 -11.24 -3.18
C PHE A 75 6.34 -12.27 -3.30
N ALA A 76 6.62 -13.41 -3.95
CA ALA A 76 5.63 -14.46 -4.15
C ALA A 76 5.09 -15.01 -2.81
N ASP A 77 5.92 -15.06 -1.77
CA ASP A 77 5.51 -15.45 -0.43
C ASP A 77 4.82 -14.30 0.31
N ARG A 78 5.53 -13.20 0.56
CA ARG A 78 5.07 -12.14 1.47
C ARG A 78 4.01 -11.23 0.88
N ALA A 79 4.07 -10.94 -0.41
CA ALA A 79 3.11 -10.04 -1.07
C ALA A 79 1.92 -10.80 -1.66
N ILE A 80 2.14 -11.99 -2.22
CA ILE A 80 1.06 -12.70 -2.93
C ILE A 80 0.37 -13.77 -2.09
N ARG A 81 1.10 -14.71 -1.50
CA ARG A 81 0.49 -15.91 -0.89
C ARG A 81 0.12 -15.72 0.58
N ASN A 82 0.99 -15.05 1.34
CA ASN A 82 1.00 -15.07 2.79
C ASN A 82 1.13 -13.65 3.37
N THR A 83 0.36 -12.69 2.85
CA THR A 83 0.34 -11.34 3.44
C THR A 83 -0.05 -11.42 4.92
N MET A 84 0.58 -10.59 5.73
CA MET A 84 0.26 -10.50 7.15
C MET A 84 -1.15 -9.92 7.34
N ARG A 85 -1.75 -10.18 8.50
CA ARG A 85 -3.03 -9.57 8.84
C ARG A 85 -2.79 -8.27 9.63
N PRO A 86 -3.73 -7.31 9.62
CA PRO A 86 -3.57 -6.06 10.36
C PRO A 86 -3.36 -6.26 11.86
N GLU A 87 -3.83 -7.38 12.44
CA GLU A 87 -3.65 -7.69 13.86
C GLU A 87 -2.22 -8.07 14.24
N ASP A 88 -1.43 -8.52 13.27
CA ASP A 88 -0.06 -8.99 13.48
C ASP A 88 0.96 -7.83 13.40
N ILE A 89 0.48 -6.60 13.22
CA ILE A 89 1.30 -5.42 12.93
C ILE A 89 1.50 -4.56 14.17
N ASN A 90 2.78 -4.26 14.45
CA ASN A 90 3.18 -3.21 15.36
C ASN A 90 3.49 -1.92 14.56
N PRO A 91 2.63 -0.89 14.59
CA PRO A 91 2.80 0.29 13.74
C PRO A 91 4.12 1.05 13.96
N LYS A 92 4.75 0.90 15.14
CA LYS A 92 6.00 1.59 15.50
C LYS A 92 7.22 1.11 14.72
N ASP A 93 7.11 -0.02 14.03
CA ASP A 93 8.20 -0.58 13.22
C ASP A 93 8.30 0.08 11.84
N TYR A 94 7.35 0.94 11.48
CA TYR A 94 7.20 1.50 10.14
C TYR A 94 7.41 3.01 10.08
N VAL A 95 8.15 3.48 9.07
CA VAL A 95 8.29 4.91 8.72
C VAL A 95 7.22 5.38 7.74
N ALA A 96 6.61 4.46 7.02
CA ALA A 96 5.58 4.78 6.05
C ALA A 96 4.60 3.63 5.90
N ILE A 97 3.39 3.97 5.47
CA ILE A 97 2.38 3.04 4.98
C ILE A 97 2.01 3.42 3.55
N TYR A 98 2.02 2.44 2.67
CA TYR A 98 1.77 2.59 1.24
C TYR A 98 0.54 1.79 0.83
N PHE A 99 -0.49 2.49 0.37
CA PHE A 99 -1.70 1.88 -0.17
C PHE A 99 -1.55 1.67 -1.68
N THR A 100 -1.43 0.40 -2.08
CA THR A 100 -1.47 0.00 -3.50
C THR A 100 -2.87 0.22 -4.08
N GLY A 101 -3.00 0.21 -5.41
CA GLY A 101 -4.28 0.30 -6.11
C GLY A 101 -4.70 -1.01 -6.77
N GLY A 102 -5.25 -0.89 -7.98
CA GLY A 102 -6.21 -1.86 -8.52
C GLY A 102 -7.63 -1.57 -8.03
N HIS A 103 -8.66 -2.06 -8.72
CA HIS A 103 -10.04 -1.64 -8.41
C HIS A 103 -10.60 -2.32 -7.15
N GLY A 104 -10.07 -3.48 -6.77
CA GLY A 104 -10.52 -4.23 -5.58
C GLY A 104 -10.48 -3.41 -4.28
N VAL A 105 -9.50 -2.51 -4.18
CA VAL A 105 -9.28 -1.64 -3.00
C VAL A 105 -10.51 -0.81 -2.64
N MET A 106 -11.39 -0.50 -3.60
CA MET A 106 -12.60 0.30 -3.38
C MET A 106 -13.59 -0.37 -2.41
N TRP A 107 -13.49 -1.69 -2.19
CA TRP A 107 -14.41 -2.45 -1.34
C TRP A 107 -13.86 -2.86 0.01
N ASP A 108 -12.54 -2.91 0.19
CA ASP A 108 -11.93 -3.41 1.42
C ASP A 108 -10.95 -2.45 2.10
N PHE A 109 -10.57 -1.33 1.46
CA PHE A 109 -9.75 -0.30 2.09
C PHE A 109 -10.55 0.73 2.90
N PRO A 110 -11.60 1.39 2.34
CA PRO A 110 -12.19 2.58 2.95
C PRO A 110 -12.68 2.38 4.38
N ASP A 111 -13.23 1.22 4.71
CA ASP A 111 -13.88 0.97 6.00
C ASP A 111 -13.06 0.06 6.93
N ASN A 112 -11.83 -0.29 6.57
CA ASN A 112 -10.98 -1.12 7.41
C ASN A 112 -10.44 -0.33 8.62
N LYS A 113 -11.15 -0.46 9.75
CA LYS A 113 -10.82 0.24 11.01
C LYS A 113 -9.43 -0.09 11.55
N LYS A 114 -8.92 -1.31 11.32
CA LYS A 114 -7.60 -1.72 11.83
C LYS A 114 -6.49 -1.07 11.02
N ILE A 115 -6.59 -1.10 9.70
CA ILE A 115 -5.64 -0.41 8.81
C ILE A 115 -5.69 1.11 9.05
N GLN A 116 -6.87 1.71 9.22
CA GLN A 116 -7.01 3.12 9.62
C GLN A 116 -6.28 3.43 10.94
N ALA A 117 -6.37 2.54 11.94
CA ALA A 117 -5.70 2.71 13.21
C ALA A 117 -4.18 2.63 13.08
N ILE A 118 -3.67 1.65 12.33
CA ILE A 118 -2.23 1.51 12.02
C ILE A 118 -1.72 2.77 11.33
N ALA A 119 -2.41 3.20 10.27
CA ALA A 119 -2.05 4.39 9.50
C ALA A 119 -1.99 5.64 10.38
N ARG A 120 -2.98 5.84 11.26
CA ARG A 120 -2.98 6.96 12.21
C ARG A 120 -1.80 6.91 13.18
N VAL A 121 -1.43 5.73 13.69
CA VAL A 121 -0.26 5.62 14.58
C VAL A 121 1.03 5.96 13.83
N ILE A 122 1.21 5.44 12.62
CA ILE A 122 2.37 5.78 11.77
C ILE A 122 2.43 7.28 11.52
N TYR A 123 1.31 7.90 11.15
CA TYR A 123 1.23 9.35 10.91
C TYR A 123 1.58 10.17 12.17
N ASN A 124 1.03 9.80 13.33
CA ASN A 124 1.27 10.49 14.58
C ASN A 124 2.72 10.33 15.08
N ASP A 125 3.43 9.27 14.69
CA ASP A 125 4.87 9.07 14.95
C ASP A 125 5.76 9.81 13.92
N GLY A 126 5.18 10.68 13.09
CA GLY A 126 5.88 11.44 12.06
C GLY A 126 6.19 10.64 10.80
N GLY A 127 5.53 9.49 10.61
CA GLY A 127 5.62 8.67 9.41
C GLY A 127 4.74 9.16 8.26
N TYR A 128 4.93 8.55 7.10
CA TYR A 128 4.28 8.95 5.85
C TYR A 128 3.05 8.09 5.53
N LEU A 129 1.97 8.74 5.10
CA LEU A 129 0.80 8.09 4.48
C LEU A 129 0.91 8.27 2.97
N THR A 130 1.02 7.18 2.22
CA THR A 130 1.24 7.25 0.78
C THR A 130 0.27 6.32 0.05
N SER A 131 -0.08 6.66 -1.19
CA SER A 131 -0.99 5.84 -1.99
C SER A 131 -0.72 6.02 -3.47
N VAL A 132 -1.13 5.05 -4.28
CA VAL A 132 -1.13 5.16 -5.74
C VAL A 132 -2.50 4.85 -6.31
N TYR A 133 -2.88 5.58 -7.36
CA TYR A 133 -4.09 5.33 -8.14
C TYR A 133 -5.35 5.17 -7.25
N HIS A 134 -6.04 4.03 -7.32
CA HIS A 134 -7.23 3.76 -6.48
C HIS A 134 -6.91 3.54 -5.00
N GLY A 135 -5.64 3.29 -4.63
CA GLY A 135 -5.21 3.12 -3.24
C GLY A 135 -5.51 4.31 -2.34
N ILE A 136 -5.74 5.49 -2.93
CA ILE A 136 -6.25 6.68 -2.22
C ILE A 136 -7.53 6.39 -1.42
N ALA A 137 -8.31 5.39 -1.83
CA ALA A 137 -9.49 4.89 -1.12
C ALA A 137 -9.18 4.53 0.34
N GLY A 138 -7.98 4.04 0.64
CA GLY A 138 -7.53 3.73 2.00
C GLY A 138 -7.28 4.95 2.89
N LEU A 139 -7.07 6.13 2.29
CA LEU A 139 -6.85 7.36 3.04
C LEU A 139 -8.14 8.13 3.36
N LEU A 140 -9.23 7.86 2.63
CA LEU A 140 -10.46 8.67 2.66
C LEU A 140 -11.10 8.77 4.04
N ASN A 141 -11.01 7.71 4.86
CA ASN A 141 -11.73 7.62 6.13
C ASN A 141 -10.82 7.67 7.37
N ILE A 142 -9.53 7.96 7.19
CA ILE A 142 -8.61 8.10 8.32
C ILE A 142 -8.85 9.46 8.99
N LYS A 143 -9.11 9.45 10.29
CA LYS A 143 -9.41 10.64 11.10
C LYS A 143 -8.42 10.78 12.25
N ASP A 144 -8.09 12.01 12.63
CA ASP A 144 -7.34 12.32 13.85
C ASP A 144 -8.19 12.08 15.11
N GLU A 145 -7.58 12.35 16.27
CA GLU A 145 -8.23 12.21 17.59
C GLU A 145 -9.42 13.15 17.79
N ASN A 146 -9.49 14.26 17.02
CA ASN A 146 -10.59 15.21 17.03
C ASN A 146 -11.69 14.86 16.00
N GLY A 147 -11.55 13.72 15.32
CA GLY A 147 -12.51 13.28 14.30
C GLY A 147 -12.38 13.99 12.95
N LYS A 148 -11.33 14.81 12.74
CA LYS A 148 -11.07 15.47 11.46
C LYS A 148 -10.32 14.52 10.52
N TYR A 149 -10.72 14.49 9.26
CA TYR A 149 -10.03 13.68 8.24
C TYR A 149 -8.57 14.10 8.09
N LEU A 150 -7.64 13.13 8.12
CA LEU A 150 -6.22 13.41 7.97
C LEU A 150 -5.89 14.02 6.59
N ILE A 151 -6.67 13.68 5.57
CA ILE A 151 -6.57 14.24 4.21
C ILE A 151 -7.21 15.63 4.05
N SER A 152 -7.84 16.18 5.10
CA SER A 152 -8.47 17.50 5.05
C SER A 152 -7.43 18.62 4.94
N GLY A 153 -7.58 19.49 3.93
CA GLY A 153 -6.65 20.59 3.66
C GLY A 153 -5.30 20.13 3.12
N LYS A 154 -5.19 18.85 2.73
CA LYS A 154 -3.99 18.26 2.13
C LYS A 154 -4.08 18.31 0.61
N LYS A 155 -2.97 18.63 -0.06
CA LYS A 155 -2.89 18.69 -1.53
C LYS A 155 -2.39 17.35 -2.05
N LEU A 156 -3.27 16.54 -2.63
CA LEU A 156 -2.92 15.27 -3.26
C LEU A 156 -1.99 15.49 -4.47
N GLN A 157 -0.80 14.89 -4.46
CA GLN A 157 0.19 14.98 -5.55
C GLN A 157 0.46 13.62 -6.21
N GLY A 158 0.87 13.65 -7.48
CA GLY A 158 1.05 12.45 -8.31
C GLY A 158 2.33 11.64 -8.02
N SER A 159 2.33 10.37 -8.46
CA SER A 159 3.31 9.32 -8.12
C SER A 159 4.79 9.60 -8.39
N GLN A 160 5.13 10.44 -9.37
CA GLN A 160 6.52 10.72 -9.74
C GLN A 160 7.30 11.58 -8.73
N LEU A 161 6.61 12.44 -7.96
CA LEU A 161 7.27 13.32 -7.00
C LEU A 161 7.58 12.58 -5.68
N LEU A 162 6.64 11.75 -5.23
CA LEU A 162 6.75 10.90 -4.05
C LEU A 162 8.01 10.01 -4.06
N ARG A 163 8.35 9.46 -5.23
CA ARG A 163 9.52 8.60 -5.44
C ARG A 163 10.84 9.33 -5.17
N LYS A 164 10.96 10.61 -5.56
CA LYS A 164 12.19 11.39 -5.33
C LYS A 164 12.35 11.80 -3.87
N GLU A 165 11.25 12.13 -3.20
CA GLU A 165 11.27 12.67 -1.83
C GLU A 165 11.53 11.59 -0.78
N LEU A 166 10.98 10.38 -0.94
CA LEU A 166 11.28 9.25 -0.04
C LEU A 166 12.75 8.80 -0.12
N LEU A 167 13.37 8.88 -1.30
CA LEU A 167 14.73 8.42 -1.54
C LEU A 167 15.80 9.49 -1.22
N ALA A 168 15.44 10.78 -1.21
CA ALA A 168 16.39 11.88 -1.05
C ALA A 168 16.85 12.18 0.39
N ARG A 169 16.29 11.54 1.43
CA ARG A 169 16.53 11.87 2.85
C ARG A 169 16.27 13.34 3.24
N GLU A 170 15.67 14.16 2.37
CA GLU A 170 15.16 15.47 2.71
C GLU A 170 13.77 15.30 3.34
N LEU A 171 13.79 15.17 4.67
CA LEU A 171 12.63 15.14 5.54
C LEU A 171 11.81 16.43 5.40
N LEU A 172 10.67 16.37 4.70
CA LEU A 172 9.61 17.33 4.92
C LEU A 172 8.24 16.71 4.64
N PHE A 173 7.32 17.00 5.56
CA PHE A 173 5.89 16.72 5.47
C PHE A 173 5.36 17.06 4.08
N LEU A 174 4.85 16.06 3.39
CA LEU A 174 4.10 16.30 2.17
C LEU A 174 2.78 15.52 2.21
N PHE A 175 1.79 16.25 1.73
CA PHE A 175 0.36 16.09 1.91
C PHE A 175 -0.24 15.21 0.81
#